data_AF-A0A2E1K0K4-F1
#
_entry.id   AF-A0A2E1K0K4-F1
#
_cell.length_a   1.000
_cell.length_b   1.000
_cell.length_c   1.000
_cell.angle_alpha   90.00
_cell.angle_beta   90.00
_cell.angle_gamma   90.00
#
_symmetry.space_group_name_H-M   'P 1'
#
loop_
_entity.id
_entity.type
_entity.pdbx_description
1 polymer ?
#
loop_
_entity_poly.entity_id
_entity_poly.type
_entity_poly.pdbx_seq_one_letter_code
_entity_poly.pdbx_strand_id
1 'polypeptide(L)'
;MTMTGTSNYLELTYDQIVNILRDNTVNLSFTKVKDGGVREMKATLKSELIPSEKRPKTEGSETKNESVVKVFDLDLNEWRSFRPDTLLTFVAV
;
A
#
# COMPACT_ATOMS: atom_id res chain seq x y z
N MET A 1 -13.85 -19.12 22.81
CA MET A 1 -14.79 -18.11 23.31
C MET A 1 -14.61 -16.88 22.43
N THR A 2 -15.65 -16.55 21.68
CA THR A 2 -15.66 -15.64 20.54
C THR A 2 -15.34 -14.20 20.92
N MET A 3 -14.36 -13.59 20.26
CA MET A 3 -14.30 -12.13 20.14
C MET A 3 -14.96 -11.74 18.82
N THR A 4 -16.28 -11.73 18.84
CA THR A 4 -17.10 -11.06 17.82
C THR A 4 -16.99 -9.55 17.99
N GLY A 5 -16.93 -8.80 16.89
CA GLY A 5 -17.34 -7.40 16.89
C GLY A 5 -16.39 -6.46 16.18
N THR A 6 -16.59 -6.35 14.88
CA THR A 6 -16.10 -5.31 13.96
C THR A 6 -15.86 -3.92 14.56
N SER A 7 -14.65 -3.39 14.39
CA SER A 7 -14.39 -1.99 14.06
C SER A 7 -13.10 -1.92 13.22
N ASN A 8 -13.27 -1.55 11.95
CA ASN A 8 -12.18 -1.18 11.04
C ASN A 8 -11.38 0.03 11.59
N TYR A 9 -10.17 0.23 11.04
CA TYR A 9 -9.35 1.47 10.98
C TYR A 9 -8.00 1.47 11.76
N LEU A 10 -6.93 1.09 11.03
CA LEU A 10 -5.61 1.75 10.92
C LEU A 10 -4.66 1.88 12.14
N GLU A 11 -4.28 0.76 12.76
CA GLU A 11 -2.98 0.66 13.47
C GLU A 11 -2.08 -0.40 12.82
N LEU A 12 -1.88 -0.32 11.51
CA LEU A 12 -0.86 -1.14 10.85
C LEU A 12 0.48 -0.41 10.89
N THR A 13 1.52 -1.09 11.35
CA THR A 13 2.87 -0.56 11.27
C THR A 13 3.34 -0.53 9.82
N TYR A 14 4.33 0.32 9.53
CA TYR A 14 4.95 0.38 8.20
C TYR A 14 5.37 -1.02 7.70
N ASP A 15 6.03 -1.79 8.56
CA ASP A 15 6.50 -3.14 8.20
C ASP A 15 5.33 -4.09 7.91
N GLN A 16 4.22 -4.02 8.66
CA GLN A 16 3.02 -4.81 8.37
C GLN A 16 2.40 -4.45 7.02
N ILE A 17 2.27 -3.15 6.72
CA ILE A 17 1.75 -2.66 5.45
C ILE A 17 2.59 -3.21 4.29
N VAL A 18 3.91 -3.06 4.38
CA VAL A 18 4.85 -3.53 3.35
C VAL A 18 4.78 -5.05 3.18
N ASN A 19 4.73 -5.81 4.27
CA ASN A 19 4.62 -7.27 4.20
C ASN A 19 3.32 -7.71 3.51
N ILE A 20 2.18 -7.11 3.88
CA ILE A 20 0.90 -7.44 3.23
C ILE A 20 0.94 -7.15 1.73
N LEU A 21 1.53 -6.02 1.33
CA LEU A 21 1.66 -5.63 -0.09
C LEU A 21 2.60 -6.54 -0.88
N ARG A 22 3.60 -7.16 -0.25
CA ARG A 22 4.52 -8.11 -0.90
C ARG A 22 3.85 -9.43 -1.22
N ASP A 23 2.92 -9.85 -0.37
CA ASP A 23 2.25 -11.15 -0.49
C ASP A 23 0.93 -11.06 -1.27
N ASN A 24 0.23 -9.92 -1.16
CA ASN A 24 -1.12 -9.72 -1.68
C ASN A 24 -1.23 -8.48 -2.58
N THR A 25 -2.38 -8.38 -3.25
CA THR A 25 -2.80 -7.11 -3.83
C THR A 25 -3.69 -6.39 -2.82
N VAL A 26 -3.60 -5.07 -2.73
CA VAL A 26 -4.36 -4.29 -1.75
C VAL A 26 -5.16 -3.22 -2.47
N ASN A 27 -6.46 -3.20 -2.22
CA ASN A 27 -7.31 -2.07 -2.57
C ASN A 27 -7.27 -1.09 -1.40
N LEU A 28 -6.72 0.09 -1.65
CA LEU A 28 -6.58 1.11 -0.62
C LEU A 28 -7.10 2.46 -1.10
N SER A 29 -7.60 3.25 -0.16
CA SER A 29 -8.01 4.62 -0.40
C SER A 29 -7.32 5.56 0.57
N PHE A 30 -6.98 6.76 0.10
CA PHE A 30 -6.30 7.76 0.92
C PHE A 30 -6.78 9.16 0.56
N THR A 31 -6.67 10.07 1.53
CA THR A 31 -6.97 11.48 1.32
C THR A 31 -5.76 12.17 0.70
N LYS A 32 -5.93 12.84 -0.44
CA LYS A 32 -4.86 13.63 -1.03
C LYS A 32 -4.66 14.90 -0.21
N VAL A 33 -3.50 15.03 0.41
CA VAL A 33 -3.13 16.14 1.33
C VAL A 33 -3.35 17.54 0.73
N LYS A 34 -3.25 17.68 -0.60
CA LYS A 34 -3.30 19.00 -1.27
C LYS A 34 -4.73 19.50 -1.57
N ASP A 35 -5.66 18.62 -1.93
CA ASP A 35 -7.01 19.02 -2.37
C ASP A 35 -8.14 18.39 -1.54
N GLY A 36 -7.81 17.52 -0.58
CA GLY A 36 -8.78 16.85 0.29
C GLY A 36 -9.62 15.77 -0.42
N GLY A 37 -9.37 15.51 -1.71
CA GLY A 37 -10.07 14.47 -2.44
C GLY A 37 -9.65 13.07 -2.00
N VAL A 38 -10.60 12.13 -1.96
CA VAL A 38 -10.33 10.71 -1.76
C VAL A 38 -9.90 10.11 -3.09
N ARG A 39 -8.81 9.35 -3.07
CA ARG A 39 -8.38 8.53 -4.20
C ARG A 39 -8.33 7.08 -3.77
N GLU A 40 -8.81 6.22 -4.65
CA GLU A 40 -8.73 4.77 -4.54
C GLU A 40 -7.68 4.27 -5.53
N MET A 41 -6.88 3.28 -5.12
CA MET A 41 -5.94 2.61 -6.02
C MET A 41 -5.75 1.15 -5.63
N LYS A 42 -5.44 0.32 -6.63
CA LYS A 42 -5.05 -1.07 -6.46
C LYS A 42 -3.52 -1.19 -6.43
N ALA A 43 -2.96 -1.47 -5.27
CA ALA A 43 -1.53 -1.44 -5.00
C ALA A 43 -0.94 -2.84 -4.74
N THR A 44 0.29 -3.08 -5.18
CA THR A 44 1.06 -4.28 -4.83
C THR A 44 2.57 -4.01 -4.77
N LEU A 45 3.29 -4.87 -4.05
CA LEU A 45 4.75 -5.01 -4.08
C LEU A 45 5.17 -6.42 -4.52
N LYS A 46 4.22 -7.26 -4.93
CA LYS A 46 4.47 -8.62 -5.39
C LYS A 46 5.16 -8.57 -6.75
N SER A 47 6.43 -8.95 -6.80
CA SER A 47 7.28 -8.88 -8.00
C SER A 47 6.72 -9.68 -9.19
N GLU A 48 5.92 -10.72 -8.93
CA GLU A 48 5.22 -11.52 -9.94
C GLU A 48 4.16 -10.72 -10.72
N LEU A 49 3.51 -9.76 -10.05
CA LEU A 49 2.47 -8.91 -10.66
C LEU A 49 3.05 -7.65 -11.32
N ILE A 50 4.32 -7.34 -11.05
CA ILE A 50 5.01 -6.18 -11.62
C ILE A 50 5.70 -6.61 -12.93
N PRO A 51 5.44 -5.91 -14.06
CA PRO A 51 6.10 -6.17 -15.34
C PRO A 51 7.62 -6.19 -15.20
N SER A 52 8.29 -7.12 -15.87
CA SER A 52 9.75 -7.34 -15.77
C SER A 52 10.57 -6.07 -15.99
N GLU A 53 10.13 -5.21 -16.90
CA GLU A 53 10.76 -3.91 -17.22
C GLU A 53 10.67 -2.89 -16.07
N LYS A 54 9.65 -3.01 -15.22
CA LYS A 54 9.38 -2.10 -14.10
C LYS A 54 9.76 -2.69 -12.75
N ARG A 55 10.27 -3.92 -12.71
CA ARG A 55 10.76 -4.54 -11.47
C ARG A 55 11.88 -3.69 -10.88
N PRO A 56 11.89 -3.50 -9.55
CA PRO A 56 12.95 -2.75 -8.90
C PRO A 56 14.30 -3.44 -9.17
N LYS A 57 15.28 -2.68 -9.67
CA LYS A 57 16.62 -3.19 -10.03
C LYS A 57 17.48 -3.57 -8.81
N THR A 58 17.04 -3.21 -7.61
CA THR A 58 17.74 -3.45 -6.35
C THR A 58 16.70 -3.84 -5.30
N GLU A 59 16.81 -5.05 -4.75
CA GLU A 59 15.93 -5.53 -3.65
C GLU A 59 16.31 -4.96 -2.28
N GLY A 60 17.38 -4.15 -2.18
CA GLY A 60 17.91 -3.69 -0.91
C GLY A 60 18.37 -2.24 -0.97
N SER A 61 18.01 -1.48 0.07
CA SER A 61 18.36 -0.09 0.32
C SER A 61 17.42 0.96 -0.28
N GLU A 62 16.09 0.78 -0.13
CA GLU A 62 15.26 1.96 0.08
C GLU A 62 15.47 2.40 1.54
N THR A 63 15.94 3.63 1.71
CA THR A 63 16.01 4.28 3.03
C THR A 63 14.61 4.18 3.64
N LYS A 64 14.47 3.48 4.78
CA LYS A 64 13.19 3.35 5.48
C LYS A 64 12.70 4.76 5.85
N ASN A 65 11.87 5.33 4.99
CA ASN A 65 11.13 6.54 5.29
C ASN A 65 9.75 6.09 5.72
N GLU A 66 9.58 5.87 7.01
CA GLU A 66 8.33 5.35 7.60
C GLU A 66 7.12 6.26 7.30
N SER A 67 7.39 7.52 6.89
CA SER A 67 6.39 8.50 6.50
C SER A 67 5.71 8.21 5.15
N VAL A 68 6.31 7.39 4.27
CA VAL A 68 5.80 7.15 2.91
C VAL A 68 6.06 5.71 2.48
N VAL A 69 5.04 5.04 1.94
CA VAL A 69 5.14 3.70 1.34
C VAL A 69 5.07 3.82 -0.18
N LYS A 70 6.07 3.28 -0.87
CA LYS A 70 6.07 3.16 -2.32
C LYS A 70 5.44 1.82 -2.73
N VAL A 71 4.60 1.85 -3.74
CA VAL A 71 3.84 0.70 -4.24
C VAL A 71 3.72 0.76 -5.75
N PHE A 72 3.44 -0.38 -6.36
CA PHE A 72 3.07 -0.44 -7.77
C PHE A 72 1.54 -0.39 -7.89
N ASP A 73 1.04 0.62 -8.58
CA ASP A 73 -0.37 0.76 -8.93
C ASP A 73 -0.66 -0.13 -10.14
N LEU A 74 -1.54 -1.11 -9.97
CA LEU A 74 -1.91 -2.07 -11.01
C LEU A 74 -2.92 -1.51 -12.01
N ASP A 75 -3.68 -0.49 -11.63
CA ASP A 75 -4.68 0.13 -12.52
C ASP A 75 -3.97 1.05 -13.52
N LEU A 76 -3.02 1.85 -13.03
CA LEU A 76 -2.21 2.77 -13.85
C LEU A 76 -0.91 2.15 -14.36
N ASN A 77 -0.55 0.97 -13.87
CA ASN A 77 0.70 0.28 -14.16
C ASN A 77 1.93 1.15 -13.90
N GLU A 78 1.94 1.92 -12.82
CA GLU A 78 3.02 2.85 -12.49
C GLU A 78 3.38 2.82 -11.00
N TRP A 79 4.58 3.32 -10.68
CA TRP A 79 5.00 3.43 -9.28
C TRP A 79 4.32 4.64 -8.64
N ARG A 80 3.58 4.41 -7.56
CA ARG A 80 2.92 5.42 -6.74
C ARG A 80 3.46 5.37 -5.31
N SER A 81 3.25 6.45 -4.58
CA SER A 81 3.58 6.51 -3.16
C SER A 81 2.42 7.12 -2.41
N PHE A 82 2.12 6.55 -1.25
CA PHE A 82 1.10 7.06 -0.34
C PHE A 82 1.67 7.14 1.07
N ARG A 83 1.04 7.96 1.91
CA ARG A 83 1.42 8.04 3.31
C ARG A 83 0.44 7.21 4.16
N PRO A 84 0.93 6.30 5.01
CA PRO A 84 0.07 5.50 5.88
C PRO A 84 -0.85 6.32 6.78
N ASP A 85 -0.42 7.52 7.20
CA ASP A 85 -1.19 8.45 8.03
C ASP A 85 -2.47 8.98 7.33
N THR A 86 -2.49 9.00 6.00
CA THR A 86 -3.61 9.48 5.18
C THR A 86 -4.53 8.37 4.67
N LEU A 87 -4.24 7.11 5.01
CA LEU A 87 -5.08 5.99 4.61
C LEU A 87 -6.49 6.15 5.19
N LEU A 88 -7.47 5.78 4.38
CA LEU A 88 -8.86 5.63 4.77
C LEU A 88 -9.26 4.16 4.68
N THR A 89 -8.83 3.42 3.67
CA THR A 89 -9.10 1.98 3.60
C THR A 89 -7.85 1.23 3.20
N PHE A 90 -7.70 0.00 3.69
CA PHE A 90 -6.61 -0.89 3.37
C PHE A 90 -7.12 -2.33 3.40
N VAL A 91 -7.49 -2.86 2.24
CA VAL A 91 -8.13 -4.18 2.12
C VAL A 91 -7.30 -5.06 1.20
N ALA A 92 -6.69 -6.10 1.75
CA ALA A 92 -5.99 -7.12 0.96
C ALA A 92 -7.00 -8.00 0.21
N VAL A 93 -6.66 -8.35 -1.03
CA VAL A 93 -7.48 -9.11 -1.99
C VAL A 93 -6.70 -10.30 -2.53
#